data_AF-A0A542AGA4-F1
#
_entry.id   AF-A0A542AGA4-F1
#
_cell.length_a   1.000
_cell.length_b   1.000
_cell.length_c   1.000
_cell.angle_alpha   90.00
_cell.angle_beta   90.00
_cell.angle_gamma   90.00
#
_symmetry.space_group_name_H-M   'P 1'
#
loop_
_entity.id
_entity.type
_entity.pdbx_description
1 polymer ?
#
loop_
_entity_poly.entity_id
_entity_poly.type
_entity_poly.pdbx_seq_one_letter_code
_entity_poly.pdbx_strand_id
1 'polypeptide(L)'
;MSPDQKIQVSMIVLLAGLVIVFIVLLSLTRLIKSYGAELKALQSNPAARTKAAPAAALSAGSAVVPAVQAGISEETVAVISAAVYALYGASAGRVTGIRRSSQPSRSAWGMAGLLESTRPF
;
A
#
# COMPACT_ATOMS: atom_id res chain seq x y z
N MET A 1 -43.38 24.64 31.65
CA MET A 1 -42.83 23.34 31.18
C MET A 1 -42.64 22.44 32.37
N SER A 2 -43.42 21.37 32.45
CA SER A 2 -43.39 20.36 33.51
C SER A 2 -42.01 19.66 33.58
N PRO A 3 -41.55 19.23 34.77
CA PRO A 3 -40.26 18.55 34.92
C PRO A 3 -40.15 17.28 34.04
N ASP A 4 -41.23 16.52 33.89
CA ASP A 4 -41.25 15.31 33.04
C ASP A 4 -40.97 15.62 31.56
N GLN A 5 -41.46 16.77 31.08
CA GLN A 5 -41.25 17.21 29.71
C GLN A 5 -39.80 17.64 29.48
N LYS A 6 -39.14 18.22 30.49
CA LYS A 6 -37.70 18.52 30.43
C LYS A 6 -36.88 17.23 30.38
N ILE A 7 -37.25 16.21 31.15
CA ILE A 7 -36.57 14.91 31.16
C ILE A 7 -36.71 14.21 29.80
N GLN A 8 -37.92 14.18 29.22
CA GLN A 8 -38.14 13.62 27.88
C GLN A 8 -37.33 14.34 26.79
N VAL A 9 -37.31 15.68 26.81
CA VAL A 9 -36.55 16.47 25.83
C VAL A 9 -35.04 16.25 25.99
N SER A 10 -34.53 16.22 27.22
CA SER A 10 -33.11 15.92 27.47
C SER A 10 -32.72 14.51 27.01
N MET A 11 -33.56 13.51 27.29
CA MET A 11 -33.31 12.13 26.91
C MET A 11 -33.25 11.98 25.38
N ILE A 12 -34.19 12.58 24.64
CA ILE A 12 -34.18 12.47 23.18
C ILE A 12 -32.99 13.20 22.56
N VAL A 13 -32.57 14.34 23.11
CA VAL A 13 -31.40 15.08 22.62
C VAL A 13 -30.11 14.29 22.85
N LEU A 14 -29.94 13.67 24.02
CA LEU A 14 -28.78 12.82 24.32
C LEU A 14 -28.72 11.62 23.39
N LEU A 15 -29.85 10.94 23.18
CA LEU A 15 -29.93 9.74 22.35
C LEU A 15 -29.73 10.09 20.86
N ALA A 16 -30.35 11.17 20.39
CA ALA A 16 -30.13 11.68 19.03
C ALA A 16 -28.66 12.11 18.82
N GLY A 17 -28.05 12.80 19.79
CA GLY A 17 -26.64 13.18 19.73
C GLY A 17 -25.71 11.97 19.60
N LEU A 18 -25.94 10.93 20.41
CA LEU A 18 -25.17 9.68 20.34
C LEU A 18 -25.30 9.02 18.95
N VAL A 19 -26.52 8.93 18.42
CA VAL A 19 -26.79 8.34 17.10
C VAL A 19 -26.13 9.15 15.99
N ILE A 20 -26.23 10.48 16.03
CA ILE A 20 -25.62 11.39 15.03
C ILE A 20 -24.10 11.20 15.01
N VAL A 21 -23.45 11.16 16.18
CA VAL A 21 -21.99 10.96 16.29
C VAL A 21 -21.58 9.61 15.67
N PHE A 22 -22.33 8.54 15.95
CA PHE A 22 -22.10 7.23 15.32
C PHE A 22 -22.23 7.30 13.79
N ILE A 23 -23.30 7.92 13.27
CA ILE A 23 -23.51 8.05 11.82
C ILE A 23 -22.36 8.82 11.18
N VAL A 24 -21.91 9.93 11.78
CA VAL A 24 -20.77 10.71 11.28
C VAL A 24 -19.49 9.87 11.25
N LEU A 25 -19.17 9.17 12.33
CA LEU A 25 -17.99 8.29 12.41
C LEU A 25 -18.02 7.17 11.37
N LEU A 26 -19.17 6.49 11.21
CA LEU A 26 -19.35 5.45 10.20
C LEU A 26 -19.19 6.01 8.78
N SER A 27 -19.77 7.18 8.52
CA SER A 27 -19.73 7.84 7.21
C SER A 27 -18.31 8.24 6.82
N LEU A 28 -17.56 8.84 7.75
CA LEU A 28 -16.16 9.21 7.54
C LEU A 28 -15.28 7.98 7.31
N THR A 29 -15.49 6.90 8.08
CA THR A 29 -14.74 5.64 7.92
C THR A 29 -15.01 4.99 6.56
N ARG A 30 -16.27 4.98 6.11
CA ARG A 30 -16.67 4.47 4.79
C ARG A 30 -15.99 5.25 3.67
N LEU A 31 -15.96 6.57 3.79
CA LEU A 31 -15.36 7.47 2.80
C LEU A 31 -13.84 7.26 2.68
N ILE A 32 -13.12 7.14 3.81
CA ILE A 32 -11.68 6.84 3.79
C ILE A 32 -11.42 5.46 3.16
N LYS A 33 -12.27 4.47 3.44
CA LYS A 33 -12.19 3.14 2.83
C LYS A 33 -12.40 3.14 1.32
N SER A 34 -13.33 3.94 0.79
CA SER A 34 -13.55 4.01 -0.66
C SER A 34 -12.37 4.66 -1.38
N TYR A 35 -11.83 5.77 -0.85
CA TYR A 35 -10.60 6.37 -1.39
C TYR A 35 -9.42 5.41 -1.33
N GLY A 36 -9.26 4.66 -0.24
CA GLY A 36 -8.23 3.63 -0.12
C GLY A 36 -8.43 2.46 -1.11
N ALA A 37 -9.68 2.10 -1.42
CA ALA A 37 -9.99 1.05 -2.38
C ALA A 37 -9.71 1.49 -3.84
N GLU A 38 -10.02 2.74 -4.20
CA GLU A 38 -9.73 3.29 -5.53
C GLU A 38 -8.21 3.42 -5.78
N LEU A 39 -7.46 3.89 -4.78
CA LEU A 39 -5.99 3.96 -4.87
C LEU A 39 -5.37 2.57 -4.94
N LYS A 40 -5.91 1.59 -4.19
CA LYS A 40 -5.47 0.19 -4.25
C LYS A 40 -5.83 -0.47 -5.59
N ALA A 41 -6.98 -0.13 -6.18
CA ALA A 41 -7.37 -0.59 -7.51
C ALA A 41 -6.45 -0.02 -8.60
N LEU A 42 -6.06 1.26 -8.48
CA LEU A 42 -5.13 1.90 -9.42
C LEU A 42 -3.69 1.41 -9.27
N GLN A 43 -3.25 1.06 -8.05
CA GLN A 43 -1.95 0.41 -7.83
C GLN A 43 -1.93 -1.07 -8.23
N SER A 44 -3.09 -1.74 -8.31
CA SER A 44 -3.19 -3.12 -8.79
C SER A 44 -3.28 -3.24 -10.31
N ASN A 45 -3.45 -2.12 -11.03
CA ASN A 45 -3.50 -2.09 -12.49
C ASN A 45 -2.37 -1.20 -13.05
N PRO A 46 -1.19 -1.77 -13.34
CA PRO A 46 -0.10 -1.04 -13.96
C PRO A 46 -0.33 -0.69 -15.45
N ALA A 47 -1.54 -0.83 -15.99
CA ALA A 47 -1.78 -0.61 -17.43
C ALA A 47 -2.12 0.84 -17.84
N ALA A 48 -2.15 1.82 -16.93
CA ALA A 48 -2.59 3.19 -17.24
C ALA A 48 -1.52 4.28 -17.14
N ARG A 49 -0.22 3.92 -17.15
CA ARG A 49 0.87 4.88 -17.40
C ARG A 49 1.52 4.64 -18.77
N THR A 50 0.70 4.57 -19.81
CA THR A 50 1.17 4.52 -21.19
C THR A 50 0.58 5.68 -21.97
N LYS A 51 0.94 6.91 -21.61
CA LYS A 51 0.95 8.04 -22.56
C LYS A 51 1.71 9.25 -22.05
N ALA A 52 3.02 9.25 -22.29
CA ALA A 52 3.77 10.39 -22.83
C ALA A 52 5.15 9.86 -23.30
N ALA A 53 5.40 10.01 -24.60
CA ALA A 53 6.56 9.56 -25.39
C ALA A 53 7.83 10.42 -25.13
N PRO A 54 8.97 10.28 -25.85
CA PRO A 54 9.40 9.31 -26.86
C PRO A 54 10.78 8.67 -26.61
N ALA A 55 11.17 7.80 -27.54
CA ALA A 55 12.41 7.04 -27.71
C ALA A 55 13.72 7.65 -27.15
N ALA A 56 14.47 6.81 -26.44
CA ALA A 56 15.91 6.76 -26.56
C ALA A 56 16.31 5.30 -26.81
N ALA A 57 16.63 4.99 -28.06
CA ALA A 57 17.23 3.72 -28.44
C ALA A 57 18.56 3.58 -27.71
N LEU A 58 18.72 2.54 -26.89
CA LEU A 58 20.03 2.03 -26.52
C LEU A 58 20.07 0.52 -26.77
N SER A 59 20.63 0.24 -27.93
CA SER A 59 21.42 -0.93 -28.33
C SER A 59 21.10 -2.27 -27.67
N ALA A 60 20.64 -3.20 -28.51
CA ALA A 60 20.68 -4.63 -28.26
C ALA A 60 22.09 -5.09 -27.83
N GLY A 61 22.28 -5.27 -26.53
CA GLY A 61 23.27 -6.17 -25.99
C GLY A 61 22.54 -7.40 -25.51
N SER A 62 22.94 -8.58 -25.98
CA SER A 62 22.40 -9.88 -25.58
C SER A 62 22.44 -10.03 -24.06
N ALA A 63 21.35 -9.64 -23.41
CA ALA A 63 21.18 -9.74 -21.98
C ALA A 63 20.64 -11.14 -21.71
N VAL A 64 21.49 -11.99 -21.14
CA VAL A 64 21.07 -13.22 -20.47
C VAL A 64 19.86 -12.87 -19.60
N VAL A 65 18.70 -13.39 -19.99
CA VAL A 65 17.43 -13.08 -19.32
C VAL A 65 17.56 -13.56 -17.86
N PRO A 66 17.39 -12.67 -16.87
CA PRO A 66 17.44 -13.06 -15.47
C PRO A 66 16.45 -14.20 -15.22
N ALA A 67 16.81 -15.16 -14.36
CA ALA A 67 15.87 -16.21 -13.99
C ALA A 67 14.76 -15.61 -13.12
N VAL A 68 13.62 -15.32 -13.73
CA VAL A 68 12.43 -14.73 -13.09
C VAL A 68 11.46 -15.84 -12.72
N GLN A 69 10.99 -15.83 -11.48
CA GLN A 69 9.98 -16.79 -11.01
C GLN A 69 8.64 -16.60 -11.75
N ALA A 70 7.97 -17.69 -12.13
CA ALA A 70 6.68 -17.66 -12.83
C ALA A 70 5.65 -16.82 -12.06
N GLY A 71 5.05 -15.85 -12.73
CA GLY A 71 4.08 -14.91 -12.14
C GLY A 71 4.64 -13.57 -11.65
N ILE A 72 5.84 -13.18 -12.07
CA ILE A 72 6.38 -11.82 -11.92
C ILE A 72 6.40 -11.16 -13.30
N SER A 73 5.78 -9.97 -13.42
CA SER A 73 5.70 -9.22 -14.68
C SER A 73 7.08 -8.64 -15.06
N GLU A 74 7.37 -8.57 -16.36
CA GLU A 74 8.59 -7.95 -16.90
C GLU A 74 8.71 -6.48 -16.48
N GLU A 75 7.58 -5.77 -16.33
CA GLU A 75 7.55 -4.40 -15.78
C GLU A 75 8.10 -4.36 -14.35
N THR A 76 7.75 -5.35 -13.52
CA THR A 76 8.26 -5.44 -12.15
C THR A 76 9.75 -5.71 -12.13
N VAL A 77 10.23 -6.54 -13.06
CA VAL A 77 11.67 -6.84 -13.22
C VAL A 77 12.45 -5.58 -13.62
N ALA A 78 11.92 -4.80 -14.56
CA ALA A 78 12.51 -3.54 -15.01
C ALA A 78 12.51 -2.46 -13.92
N VAL A 79 11.43 -2.37 -13.13
CA VAL A 79 11.36 -1.43 -12.00
C VAL A 79 12.36 -1.83 -10.91
N ILE A 80 12.48 -3.12 -10.59
CA ILE A 80 13.46 -3.62 -9.60
C ILE A 80 14.88 -3.36 -10.08
N SER A 81 15.21 -3.64 -11.34
CA SER A 81 16.56 -3.40 -11.88
C SER A 81 16.91 -1.91 -11.91
N ALA A 82 15.96 -1.05 -12.29
CA ALA A 82 16.13 0.40 -12.26
C ALA A 82 16.30 0.93 -10.82
N ALA A 83 15.54 0.41 -9.86
CA ALA A 83 15.67 0.78 -8.45
C ALA A 83 17.03 0.37 -7.88
N VAL A 84 17.50 -0.85 -8.18
CA VAL A 84 18.84 -1.32 -7.77
C VAL A 84 19.92 -0.45 -8.38
N TYR A 85 19.79 -0.06 -9.65
CA TYR A 85 20.71 0.88 -10.30
C TYR A 85 20.65 2.28 -9.68
N ALA A 86 19.49 2.77 -9.28
CA ALA A 86 19.36 4.07 -8.61
C ALA A 86 19.99 4.08 -7.21
N LEU A 87 19.90 2.96 -6.47
CA LEU A 87 20.46 2.83 -5.12
C LEU A 87 21.97 2.58 -5.11
N TYR A 88 22.45 1.70 -5.99
CA TYR A 88 23.86 1.27 -6.00
C TYR A 88 24.68 1.90 -7.14
N GLY A 89 24.04 2.70 -8.01
CA GLY A 89 24.69 3.36 -9.14
C GLY A 89 25.28 2.38 -10.15
N ALA A 90 26.30 2.84 -10.89
CA ALA A 90 27.06 1.99 -11.82
C ALA A 90 27.81 0.83 -11.14
N SER A 91 27.89 0.81 -9.79
CA SER A 91 28.45 -0.28 -9.00
C SER A 91 27.41 -1.38 -8.68
N ALA A 92 26.17 -1.22 -9.15
CA ALA A 92 25.14 -2.25 -9.09
C ALA A 92 25.60 -3.49 -9.88
N GLY A 93 25.89 -4.58 -9.19
CA GLY A 93 26.14 -5.88 -9.82
C GLY A 93 24.95 -6.34 -10.67
N ARG A 94 25.22 -7.21 -11.66
CA ARG A 94 24.16 -7.73 -12.56
C ARG A 94 23.14 -8.55 -11.78
N VAL A 95 21.85 -8.25 -11.94
CA VAL A 95 20.76 -9.02 -11.32
C VAL A 95 20.69 -10.42 -11.92
N THR A 96 20.93 -11.47 -11.12
CA THR A 96 21.00 -12.87 -11.58
C THR A 96 19.67 -13.61 -11.47
N GLY A 97 18.78 -13.21 -10.56
CA GLY A 97 17.46 -13.82 -10.41
C GLY A 97 16.55 -13.03 -9.47
N ILE A 98 15.25 -13.13 -9.73
CA ILE A 98 14.21 -12.47 -8.93
C ILE A 98 13.23 -13.53 -8.45
N ARG A 99 13.06 -13.61 -7.12
CA ARG A 99 12.20 -14.59 -6.44
C ARG A 99 11.33 -13.85 -5.44
N ARG A 100 10.08 -14.31 -5.28
CA ARG A 100 9.27 -13.87 -4.14
C ARG A 100 9.92 -14.37 -2.87
N SER A 101 9.99 -13.52 -1.84
CA SER A 101 10.44 -13.94 -0.52
C SER A 101 9.56 -15.10 -0.05
N SER A 102 10.18 -16.24 0.25
CA SER A 102 9.49 -17.40 0.82
C SER A 102 9.18 -17.22 2.30
N GLN A 103 9.75 -16.18 2.93
CA GLN A 103 9.45 -15.85 4.31
C GLN A 103 8.06 -15.23 4.38
N PRO A 104 7.17 -15.72 5.27
CA PRO A 104 5.87 -15.09 5.48
C PRO A 104 6.12 -13.63 5.84
N SER A 105 5.62 -12.73 4.99
CA SER A 105 5.73 -11.29 5.13
C SER A 105 5.00 -10.85 6.40
N ARG A 106 5.66 -10.99 7.56
CA ARG A 106 5.28 -10.22 8.74
C ARG A 106 5.38 -8.76 8.33
N SER A 107 4.36 -7.98 8.66
CA SER A 107 4.39 -6.55 8.39
C SER A 107 5.69 -5.96 8.96
N ALA A 108 6.22 -4.91 8.36
CA ALA A 108 7.42 -4.24 8.87
C ALA A 108 7.29 -3.90 10.37
N TRP A 109 6.06 -3.61 10.81
CA TRP A 109 5.67 -3.36 12.19
C TRP A 109 5.76 -4.62 13.07
N GLY A 110 5.30 -5.77 12.57
CA GLY A 110 5.40 -7.04 13.28
C GLY A 110 6.84 -7.54 13.43
N MET A 111 7.71 -7.25 12.44
CA MET A 111 9.14 -7.58 12.55
C MET A 111 9.87 -6.66 13.54
N ALA A 112 9.56 -5.37 13.52
CA ALA A 112 10.13 -4.39 14.44
C ALA A 112 9.82 -4.73 15.92
N GLY A 113 8.57 -5.10 16.22
CA GLY A 113 8.19 -5.49 17.57
C GLY A 113 8.88 -6.76 18.06
N LEU A 114 9.09 -7.75 17.19
CA LEU A 114 9.83 -8.96 17.54
C LEU A 114 11.30 -8.66 17.81
N LEU A 115 11.94 -7.86 16.95
CA LEU A 115 13.35 -7.48 17.11
C LEU A 115 13.61 -6.75 18.43
N GLU A 116 12.71 -5.84 18.81
CA GLU A 116 12.79 -5.15 20.11
C GLU A 116 12.57 -6.13 21.27
N SER A 117 11.60 -7.05 21.14
CA SER A 117 11.32 -8.05 22.18
C SER A 117 12.43 -9.09 22.35
N THR A 118 13.25 -9.33 21.34
CA THR A 118 14.35 -10.31 21.36
C THR A 118 15.72 -9.65 21.49
N ARG A 119 15.78 -8.33 21.66
CA ARG A 119 17.03 -7.63 21.90
C ARG A 119 17.63 -8.11 23.25
N PRO A 120 18.89 -8.56 23.28
CA PRO A 120 19.55 -8.89 24.54
C PRO A 120 19.71 -7.62 25.40
N PHE A 121 19.53 -7.78 26.70
CA PHE A 121 19.73 -6.74 27.71
C PHE A 121 21.21 -6.39 27.87
#